data_AF-A0A9Q0NUY0-F1
#
_entry.id   AF-A0A9Q0NUY0-F1
#
_cell.length_a   1.000
_cell.length_b   1.000
_cell.length_c   1.000
_cell.angle_alpha   90.00
_cell.angle_beta   90.00
_cell.angle_gamma   90.00
#
_symmetry.space_group_name_H-M   'P 1'
#
loop_
_entity.id
_entity.type
_entity.pdbx_description
1 polymer ?
#
loop_
_entity_poly.entity_id
_entity_poly.type
_entity_poly.pdbx_seq_one_letter_code
_entity_poly.pdbx_strand_id
1 'polypeptide(L)'
;MYPNYYYIGLEAITVGNVRAAEVPASLSEFDSLGNGGMKMDSGIAYTHLPKPFYSQVLSILQSTINYPRDTGMEMKTGFDLCYKVPCPNNNTLADDLLPSITFHFLNNVSLVLPQGNHFYAMSAPSNSTVVKCLMFQSMDDGDDGPAGVFWELPAAKRGGRL
;
A
#
# COMPACT_ATOMS: atom_id res chain seq x y z
N MET A 1 -4.23 -17.06 -25.80
CA MET A 1 -3.13 -16.30 -25.16
C MET A 1 -3.25 -16.53 -23.67
N TYR A 2 -2.32 -17.28 -23.08
CA TYR A 2 -2.30 -17.49 -21.63
C TYR A 2 -1.65 -16.28 -20.98
N PRO A 3 -2.29 -15.62 -19.99
CA PRO A 3 -1.67 -14.49 -19.31
C PRO A 3 -0.45 -14.99 -18.54
N ASN A 4 0.71 -14.37 -18.78
CA ASN A 4 1.90 -14.60 -17.98
C ASN A 4 1.94 -13.52 -16.90
N TYR A 5 1.89 -13.95 -15.65
CA TYR A 5 2.00 -13.07 -14.49
C TYR A 5 3.36 -13.25 -13.83
N TYR A 6 3.89 -12.15 -13.29
CA TYR A 6 5.10 -12.17 -12.48
C TYR A 6 4.71 -12.21 -11.01
N TYR A 7 5.37 -13.07 -10.25
CA TYR A 7 5.11 -13.24 -8.83
C TYR A 7 6.38 -13.04 -8.01
N ILE A 8 6.19 -12.57 -6.79
CA ILE A 8 7.22 -12.42 -5.77
C ILE A 8 6.70 -12.92 -4.44
N GLY A 9 7.56 -13.54 -3.64
CA GLY A 9 7.21 -13.96 -2.29
C GLY A 9 7.47 -12.84 -1.28
N LEU A 10 6.47 -12.48 -0.48
CA LEU A 10 6.59 -11.50 0.60
C LEU A 10 6.79 -12.19 1.95
N GLU A 11 7.82 -11.78 2.68
CA GLU A 11 8.13 -12.28 4.02
C GLU A 11 7.71 -11.32 5.14
N ALA A 12 7.71 -10.00 4.87
CA ALA A 12 7.26 -9.01 5.85
C ALA A 12 6.97 -7.64 5.23
N ILE A 13 6.19 -6.84 5.94
CA ILE A 13 6.09 -5.40 5.75
C ILE A 13 6.59 -4.70 7.01
N THR A 14 7.42 -3.68 6.86
CA THR A 14 7.85 -2.80 7.95
C THR A 14 7.32 -1.39 7.71
N VAL A 15 6.67 -0.80 8.70
CA VAL A 15 6.18 0.58 8.70
C VAL A 15 7.01 1.39 9.69
N GLY A 16 7.83 2.32 9.19
CA GLY A 16 8.85 3.00 9.98
C GLY A 16 9.80 1.99 10.63
N ASN A 17 9.69 1.81 11.94
CA ASN A 17 10.50 0.87 12.72
C ASN A 17 9.69 -0.35 13.22
N VAL A 18 8.42 -0.47 12.83
CA VAL A 18 7.51 -1.52 13.31
C VAL A 18 7.31 -2.54 12.19
N ARG A 19 7.78 -3.76 12.42
CA ARG A 19 7.58 -4.89 11.50
C ARG A 19 6.23 -5.55 11.77
N ALA A 20 5.48 -5.84 10.72
CA ALA A 20 4.23 -6.60 10.79
C ALA A 20 4.52 -8.02 11.31
N ALA A 21 3.71 -8.48 12.26
CA ALA A 21 3.98 -9.66 13.06
C ALA A 21 3.56 -10.97 12.37
N GLU A 22 2.50 -10.93 11.56
CA GLU A 22 1.90 -12.16 10.99
C GLU A 22 1.68 -11.97 9.49
N VAL A 23 2.61 -12.52 8.70
CA VAL A 23 2.50 -12.53 7.24
C VAL A 23 2.00 -13.91 6.83
N PRO A 24 0.85 -14.02 6.14
CA PRO A 24 0.35 -15.29 5.64
C PRO A 24 1.39 -15.99 4.75
N ALA A 25 1.63 -17.29 4.98
CA ALA A 25 2.55 -18.08 4.15
C ALA A 25 2.13 -18.12 2.67
N SER A 26 0.83 -17.96 2.39
CA SER A 26 0.30 -17.82 1.03
C SER A 26 0.85 -16.62 0.28
N LEU A 27 1.40 -15.59 0.94
CA LEU A 27 2.06 -14.46 0.28
C LEU A 27 3.52 -14.76 -0.12
N SER A 28 4.13 -15.81 0.43
CA SER A 28 5.51 -16.23 0.12
C SER A 28 5.58 -17.52 -0.72
N GLU A 29 4.53 -18.33 -0.69
CA GLU A 29 4.53 -19.69 -1.25
C GLU A 29 3.38 -19.90 -2.24
N PHE A 30 3.47 -20.98 -3.02
CA PHE A 30 2.41 -21.46 -3.89
C PHE A 30 1.91 -22.82 -3.43
N ASP A 31 0.61 -23.07 -3.56
CA ASP A 31 0.02 -24.39 -3.38
C ASP A 31 0.27 -25.30 -4.62
N SER A 32 -0.21 -26.55 -4.55
CA SER A 32 -0.07 -27.51 -5.64
C SER A 32 -0.85 -27.15 -6.92
N LEU A 33 -1.80 -26.23 -6.83
CA LEU A 33 -2.61 -25.73 -7.95
C LEU A 33 -2.01 -24.45 -8.56
N GLY A 34 -0.98 -23.88 -7.93
CA GLY A 34 -0.31 -22.65 -8.36
C GLY A 34 -0.93 -21.37 -7.79
N ASN A 35 -1.78 -21.49 -6.77
CA ASN A 35 -2.35 -20.34 -6.05
C ASN A 35 -1.38 -19.83 -4.98
N GLY A 36 -1.40 -18.54 -4.69
CA GLY A 36 -0.51 -17.90 -3.72
C GLY A 36 0.47 -16.91 -4.36
N GLY A 37 1.51 -16.57 -3.61
CA GLY A 37 2.45 -15.49 -3.90
C GLY A 37 1.80 -14.10 -3.99
N MET A 38 2.65 -13.09 -4.20
CA MET A 38 2.21 -11.76 -4.59
C MET A 38 2.42 -11.55 -6.08
N LYS A 39 1.33 -11.29 -6.81
CA LYS A 39 1.40 -10.89 -8.21
C LYS A 39 1.91 -9.45 -8.32
N MET A 40 2.89 -9.19 -9.19
CA MET A 40 3.24 -7.83 -9.59
C MET A 40 2.33 -7.39 -10.73
N ASP A 41 1.72 -6.21 -10.61
CA ASP A 41 0.78 -5.72 -11.61
C ASP A 41 0.85 -4.20 -11.75
N SER A 42 1.30 -3.72 -12.93
CA SER A 42 1.31 -2.30 -13.31
C SER A 42 -0.03 -1.80 -13.89
N GLY A 43 -1.04 -2.66 -13.98
CA GLY A 43 -2.39 -2.28 -14.41
C GLY A 43 -3.32 -1.81 -13.29
N ILE A 44 -3.04 -2.16 -12.03
CA ILE A 44 -3.90 -1.85 -10.86
C ILE A 44 -3.46 -0.60 -10.13
N ALA A 45 -4.27 0.05 -9.29
CA ALA A 45 -3.88 1.30 -8.61
C ALA A 45 -3.37 1.17 -7.19
N TYR A 46 -3.57 0.01 -6.58
CA TYR A 46 -3.45 -0.16 -5.14
C TYR A 46 -2.72 -1.46 -4.84
N THR A 47 -2.00 -1.50 -3.74
CA THR A 47 -1.49 -2.78 -3.22
C THR A 47 -2.63 -3.51 -2.54
N HIS A 48 -2.91 -4.74 -2.96
CA HIS A 48 -3.93 -5.57 -2.34
C HIS A 48 -3.29 -6.59 -1.41
N LEU A 49 -3.78 -6.65 -0.17
CA LEU A 49 -3.32 -7.56 0.86
C LEU A 49 -4.50 -8.37 1.43
N PRO A 50 -4.29 -9.64 1.82
CA PRO A 50 -5.29 -10.44 2.51
C PRO A 50 -5.86 -9.69 3.72
N LYS A 51 -7.17 -9.77 3.92
CA LYS A 51 -7.87 -8.96 4.93
C LYS A 51 -7.26 -9.02 6.34
N PRO A 52 -6.85 -10.19 6.88
CA PRO A 52 -6.23 -10.24 8.21
C PRO A 52 -4.90 -9.47 8.26
N PHE A 53 -4.06 -9.65 7.24
CA PHE A 53 -2.77 -9.00 7.15
C PHE A 53 -2.89 -7.49 6.89
N TYR A 54 -3.80 -7.09 6.00
CA TYR A 54 -4.11 -5.70 5.75
C TYR A 54 -4.56 -4.96 7.02
N SER A 55 -5.42 -5.58 7.82
CA SER A 55 -5.90 -5.02 9.09
C SER A 55 -4.76 -4.78 10.09
N GLN A 56 -3.76 -5.67 10.11
CA GLN A 56 -2.55 -5.50 10.91
C GLN A 56 -1.73 -4.30 10.44
N VAL A 57 -1.51 -4.15 9.13
CA VAL A 57 -0.80 -2.99 8.55
C VAL A 57 -1.54 -1.68 8.85
N LEU A 58 -2.87 -1.66 8.74
CA LEU A 58 -3.69 -0.50 9.09
C LEU A 58 -3.54 -0.10 10.56
N SER A 59 -3.49 -1.08 11.47
CA SER A 59 -3.32 -0.82 12.91
C SER A 59 -1.96 -0.20 13.21
N ILE A 60 -0.89 -0.74 12.60
CA ILE A 60 0.47 -0.19 12.73
C ILE A 60 0.51 1.26 12.22
N LEU A 61 -0.04 1.52 11.02
CA LEU A 61 -0.10 2.87 10.45
C LEU A 61 -0.86 3.85 11.36
N GLN A 62 -2.02 3.45 11.89
CA GLN A 62 -2.81 4.26 12.81
C GLN A 62 -2.06 4.58 14.11
N SER A 63 -1.27 3.64 14.63
CA SER A 63 -0.44 3.87 15.82
C SER A 63 0.81 4.71 15.55
N THR A 64 1.27 4.76 14.30
CA THR A 64 2.52 5.44 13.92
C THR A 64 2.28 6.87 13.44
N ILE A 65 1.13 7.13 12.81
CA ILE A 65 0.81 8.43 12.21
C ILE A 65 0.07 9.31 13.20
N ASN A 66 0.69 10.43 13.59
CA ASN A 66 0.13 11.40 14.55
C ASN A 66 -0.64 12.56 13.89
N TYR A 67 -1.08 12.39 12.64
CA TYR A 67 -1.84 13.42 11.93
C TYR A 67 -3.35 13.23 12.09
N PRO A 68 -4.16 14.30 11.98
CA PRO A 68 -5.61 14.18 11.99
C PRO A 68 -6.09 13.34 10.82
N ARG A 69 -6.90 12.31 11.12
CA ARG A 69 -7.58 11.48 10.13
C ARG A 69 -8.68 12.29 9.43
N ASP A 70 -8.84 12.11 8.11
CA ASP A 70 -9.89 12.74 7.31
C ASP A 70 -10.94 11.72 6.88
N THR A 71 -11.85 11.40 7.80
CA THR A 71 -12.94 10.44 7.55
C THR A 71 -13.91 10.91 6.46
N GLY A 72 -13.99 12.22 6.20
CA GLY A 72 -14.80 12.76 5.12
C GLY A 72 -14.22 12.40 3.74
N MET A 73 -12.89 12.46 3.61
CA MET A 73 -12.21 11.99 2.40
C MET A 73 -12.33 10.48 2.23
N GLU A 74 -12.21 9.71 3.31
CA GLU A 74 -12.38 8.26 3.30
C GLU A 74 -13.76 7.87 2.78
N MET A 75 -14.84 8.49 3.29
CA MET A 75 -16.19 8.26 2.80
C MET A 75 -16.38 8.66 1.33
N LYS A 76 -15.72 9.74 0.88
CA LYS A 76 -15.83 10.24 -0.49
C LYS A 76 -15.10 9.36 -1.51
N THR A 77 -13.98 8.76 -1.11
CA THR A 77 -13.04 8.07 -2.02
C THR A 77 -13.08 6.55 -1.89
N GLY A 78 -13.55 6.04 -0.75
CA GLY A 78 -13.49 4.62 -0.41
C GLY A 78 -12.12 4.16 0.11
N PHE A 79 -11.17 5.07 0.36
CA PHE A 79 -9.90 4.71 1.02
C PHE A 79 -10.10 4.49 2.52
N ASP A 80 -9.41 3.49 3.07
CA ASP A 80 -9.55 3.14 4.50
C ASP A 80 -8.82 4.10 5.44
N LEU A 81 -7.74 4.73 4.98
CA LEU A 81 -6.96 5.69 5.77
C LEU A 81 -6.59 6.93 4.95
N CYS A 82 -7.06 8.08 5.40
CA CYS A 82 -6.66 9.38 4.89
C CYS A 82 -6.23 10.31 6.03
N TYR A 83 -5.17 11.08 5.82
CA TYR A 83 -4.61 12.00 6.82
C TYR A 83 -4.43 13.40 6.27
N LYS A 84 -4.67 14.41 7.12
CA LYS A 84 -4.33 15.81 6.86
C LYS A 84 -2.87 16.04 7.22
N VAL A 85 -2.01 16.06 6.20
CA VAL A 85 -0.56 16.19 6.36
C VAL A 85 -0.13 17.64 6.08
N PRO A 86 0.75 18.23 6.89
CA PRO A 86 1.37 19.52 6.58
C PRO A 86 2.08 19.48 5.21
N CYS A 87 1.91 20.54 4.43
CA CYS A 87 2.51 20.71 3.11
C CYS A 87 3.14 22.12 3.01
N PRO A 88 4.21 22.40 3.79
CA PRO A 88 4.95 23.65 3.63
C PRO A 88 5.54 23.72 2.22
N ASN A 89 5.40 24.87 1.56
CA ASN A 89 5.84 25.13 0.18
C ASN A 89 5.02 24.46 -0.94
N ASN A 90 3.82 23.95 -0.65
CA ASN A 90 2.93 23.30 -1.64
C ASN A 90 3.58 22.10 -2.37
N ASN A 91 4.66 21.53 -1.83
CA ASN A 91 5.27 20.34 -2.38
C ASN A 91 4.57 19.09 -1.84
N THR A 92 3.63 18.55 -2.61
CA THR A 92 2.89 17.34 -2.23
C THR A 92 3.74 16.08 -2.20
N LEU A 93 4.94 16.10 -2.76
CA LEU A 93 5.90 14.99 -2.75
C LEU A 93 6.89 15.08 -1.58
N ALA A 94 6.89 16.16 -0.79
CA ALA A 94 7.68 16.25 0.44
C ALA A 94 7.06 15.34 1.51
N ASP A 95 7.37 14.05 1.45
CA ASP A 95 6.76 12.97 2.24
C ASP A 95 7.56 12.58 3.48
N ASP A 96 8.51 13.40 3.93
CA ASP A 96 9.31 13.15 5.15
C ASP A 96 8.45 13.08 6.44
N LEU A 97 7.14 13.31 6.32
CA LEU A 97 6.19 13.38 7.41
C LEU A 97 5.42 12.07 7.65
N LEU A 98 5.27 11.22 6.62
CA LEU A 98 4.59 9.92 6.76
C LEU A 98 5.61 8.78 6.93
N PRO A 99 5.27 7.70 7.64
CA PRO A 99 6.20 6.60 7.86
C PRO A 99 6.56 5.92 6.55
N SER A 100 7.85 5.57 6.41
CA SER A 100 8.30 4.71 5.32
C SER A 100 7.60 3.35 5.40
N ILE A 101 7.32 2.74 4.25
CA ILE A 101 6.80 1.37 4.17
C ILE A 101 7.80 0.56 3.36
N THR A 102 8.30 -0.53 3.94
CA THR A 102 9.30 -1.41 3.33
C THR A 102 8.70 -2.80 3.16
N PHE A 103 8.78 -3.34 1.95
CA PHE A 103 8.42 -4.72 1.63
C PHE A 103 9.69 -5.56 1.69
N HIS A 104 9.67 -6.61 2.50
CA HIS A 104 10.73 -7.59 2.61
C HIS A 104 10.29 -8.84 1.87
N PHE A 105 10.94 -9.12 0.76
CA PHE A 105 10.71 -10.28 -0.08
C PHE A 105 11.70 -11.40 0.22
N LEU A 106 11.36 -12.60 -0.25
CA LEU A 106 12.23 -13.78 -0.18
C LEU A 106 13.66 -13.47 -0.64
N ASN A 107 14.62 -14.21 -0.09
CA ASN A 107 16.06 -14.08 -0.38
C ASN A 107 16.67 -12.76 0.11
N ASN A 108 16.17 -12.22 1.24
CA ASN A 108 16.67 -11.00 1.88
C ASN A 108 16.61 -9.75 0.98
N VAL A 109 15.66 -9.69 0.04
CA VAL A 109 15.45 -8.51 -0.81
C VAL A 109 14.49 -7.56 -0.11
N SER A 110 14.87 -6.30 0.06
CA SER A 110 14.00 -5.29 0.69
C SER A 110 13.78 -4.12 -0.26
N LEU A 111 12.53 -3.71 -0.41
CA LEU A 111 12.12 -2.57 -1.21
C LEU A 111 11.44 -1.55 -0.32
N VAL A 112 12.10 -0.41 -0.10
CA VAL A 112 11.46 0.77 0.49
C VAL A 112 10.56 1.38 -0.58
N LEU A 113 9.26 1.50 -0.31
CA LEU A 113 8.35 2.09 -1.26
C LEU A 113 8.73 3.55 -1.53
N PRO A 114 8.91 3.94 -2.80
CA PRO A 114 9.14 5.33 -3.17
C PRO A 114 8.03 6.25 -2.66
N GLN A 115 8.38 7.51 -2.44
CA GLN A 115 7.42 8.55 -2.08
C GLN A 115 6.29 8.62 -3.12
N GLY A 116 5.04 8.66 -2.65
CA GLY A 116 3.85 8.63 -3.51
C GLY A 116 3.36 7.24 -3.93
N ASN A 117 4.02 6.15 -3.53
CA ASN A 117 3.55 4.78 -3.78
C ASN A 117 2.74 4.20 -2.60
N HIS A 118 2.91 4.75 -1.39
CA HIS A 118 2.14 4.34 -0.21
C HIS A 118 0.97 5.26 0.09
N PHE A 119 1.14 6.57 -0.05
CA PHE A 119 0.11 7.58 0.21
C PHE A 119 0.05 8.55 -0.96
N TYR A 120 -1.15 8.86 -1.42
CA TYR A 120 -1.36 9.77 -2.56
C TYR A 120 -2.20 10.99 -2.16
N ALA A 121 -1.80 12.16 -2.65
CA ALA A 121 -2.51 13.42 -2.40
C ALA A 121 -3.82 13.47 -3.21
N MET A 122 -4.96 13.49 -2.51
CA MET A 122 -6.29 13.47 -3.15
C MET A 122 -6.79 14.86 -3.59
N SER A 123 -6.11 15.92 -3.16
CA SER A 123 -6.43 17.29 -3.53
C SER A 123 -5.20 18.17 -3.57
N ALA A 124 -5.32 19.34 -4.20
CA ALA A 124 -4.30 20.38 -4.09
C ALA A 124 -4.13 20.81 -2.61
N PRO A 125 -2.93 21.25 -2.20
CA PRO A 125 -2.72 21.81 -0.88
C PRO A 125 -3.65 23.01 -0.62
N SER A 126 -4.21 23.08 0.57
CA SER A 126 -5.01 24.20 1.07
C SER A 126 -4.55 24.56 2.47
N ASN A 127 -4.36 25.85 2.75
CA ASN A 127 -3.87 26.34 4.04
C ASN A 127 -2.60 25.60 4.53
N SER A 128 -1.65 25.34 3.62
CA SER A 128 -0.42 24.57 3.89
C SER A 128 -0.66 23.15 4.42
N THR A 129 -1.79 22.54 4.07
CA THR A 129 -2.13 21.15 4.38
C THR A 129 -2.61 20.43 3.13
N VAL A 130 -2.41 19.11 3.07
CA VAL A 130 -2.91 18.26 1.99
C VAL A 130 -3.48 16.98 2.58
N VAL A 131 -4.57 16.48 2.00
CA VAL A 131 -5.11 15.18 2.38
C VAL A 131 -4.43 14.10 1.56
N LYS A 132 -3.76 13.16 2.23
CA LYS A 132 -3.16 11.99 1.59
C LYS A 132 -3.86 10.72 2.04
N CYS A 133 -4.16 9.83 1.11
CA CYS A 133 -4.82 8.55 1.39
C CYS A 133 -3.92 7.37 1.06
N LEU A 134 -4.02 6.30 1.87
CA LEU A 134 -3.26 5.06 1.71
C LEU A 134 -3.68 4.36 0.41
N MET A 135 -2.69 3.96 -0.39
CA MET A 135 -2.87 3.27 -1.68
C MET A 135 -2.92 1.74 -1.53
N PHE A 136 -3.48 1.26 -0.42
CA PHE A 136 -3.59 -0.16 -0.10
C PHE A 136 -5.08 -0.49 0.08
N GLN A 137 -5.46 -1.72 -0.23
CA GLN A 137 -6.82 -2.21 -0.06
C GLN A 137 -6.81 -3.66 0.44
N SER A 138 -7.87 -4.04 1.17
CA SER A 138 -8.13 -5.45 1.41
C SER A 138 -8.47 -6.15 0.10
N MET A 139 -8.05 -7.39 -0.03
CA MET A 139 -8.67 -8.34 -0.95
C MET A 139 -9.34 -9.45 -0.15
N ASP A 140 -10.40 -9.99 -0.74
CA ASP A 140 -11.04 -11.19 -0.22
C ASP A 140 -10.10 -12.38 -0.40
N ASP A 141 -10.13 -13.30 0.56
CA ASP A 141 -9.40 -14.55 0.50
C ASP A 141 -10.11 -15.45 -0.52
N GLY A 142 -9.71 -15.33 -1.79
CA GLY A 142 -10.09 -16.28 -2.83
C GLY A 142 -9.24 -17.53 -2.73
N ASP A 143 -9.85 -18.71 -2.75
CA ASP A 143 -9.12 -19.99 -2.78
C ASP A 143 -8.32 -20.18 -4.09
N ASP A 144 -8.62 -19.38 -5.13
CA ASP A 144 -7.95 -19.43 -6.42
C ASP A 144 -7.26 -18.10 -6.77
N GLY A 145 -6.00 -18.17 -7.21
CA GLY A 145 -5.22 -17.04 -7.72
C GLY A 145 -4.16 -16.47 -6.76
N PRO A 146 -3.72 -15.21 -6.97
CA PRO A 146 -2.71 -14.59 -6.14
C PRO A 146 -3.23 -14.32 -4.73
N ALA A 147 -2.40 -14.56 -3.71
CA ALA A 147 -2.73 -14.18 -2.33
C ALA A 147 -2.61 -12.66 -2.10
N GLY A 148 -1.82 -11.96 -2.91
CA GLY A 148 -1.63 -10.52 -2.83
C GLY A 148 -1.34 -9.91 -4.19
N VAL A 149 -1.55 -8.61 -4.34
CA VAL A 149 -1.13 -7.90 -5.56
C VAL A 149 -0.30 -6.68 -5.20
N PHE A 150 0.92 -6.62 -5.73
CA PHE A 150 1.87 -5.56 -5.51
C PHE A 150 1.80 -4.52 -6.64
N TRP A 151 1.57 -3.26 -6.25
CA TRP A 151 1.53 -2.13 -7.17
C TRP A 151 2.94 -1.55 -7.40
N GLU A 152 3.42 -1.62 -8.64
CA GLU A 152 4.83 -1.32 -8.97
C GLU A 152 5.09 0.11 -9.46
N LEU A 153 4.06 0.90 -9.84
CA LEU A 153 4.26 2.24 -10.40
C LEU A 153 3.94 3.38 -9.42
N PRO A 154 4.60 4.54 -9.54
CA PRO A 154 4.19 5.72 -8.77
C PRO A 154 2.82 6.23 -9.19
N ALA A 155 1.95 6.50 -8.23
CA ALA A 155 0.62 7.08 -8.48
C ALA A 155 0.72 8.42 -9.25
N ALA A 156 1.81 9.17 -9.07
CA ALA A 156 2.09 10.41 -9.82
C ALA A 156 2.27 10.23 -11.34
N LYS A 157 2.57 9.02 -11.83
CA LYS A 157 2.71 8.75 -13.27
C LYS A 157 1.37 8.48 -13.96
N ARG A 158 0.26 8.37 -13.22
CA ARG A 158 -1.08 8.34 -13.80
C ARG A 158 -1.67 9.74 -13.91
N GLY A 159 -1.17 10.50 -14.89
CA GLY A 159 -1.78 11.74 -15.35
C GLY A 159 -3.05 11.50 -16.19
N GLY A 160 -4.06 10.84 -15.62
CA GLY A 160 -5.34 10.59 -16.27
C GLY A 160 -6.46 10.47 -15.23
N ARG A 161 -7.47 11.34 -15.36
CA ARG A 161 -8.66 11.49 -14.51
C ARG A 161 -9.12 10.17 -13.85
N LEU A 162 -9.19 10.18 -12.51
CA LEU A 162 -10.18 9.41 -11.77
C LEU A 162 -11.57 10.00 -12.02
#